data_AF-A0A5K0X4G7-F1
#
_entry.id   AF-A0A5K0X4G7-F1
#
_cell.length_a   1.000
_cell.length_b   1.000
_cell.length_c   1.000
_cell.angle_alpha   90.00
_cell.angle_beta   90.00
_cell.angle_gamma   90.00
#
_symmetry.space_group_name_H-M   'P 1'
#
loop_
_entity.id
_entity.type
_entity.pdbx_description
1 polymer ?
#
loop_
_entity_poly.entity_id
_entity_poly.type
_entity_poly.pdbx_seq_one_letter_code
_entity_poly.pdbx_strand_id
1 'polypeptide(L)' 'EWWTDNPMDVAKKADRTGAAPSVSDAFTINGQPGDLYPCSNA' A
#
# COMPACT_ATOMS: atom_id res chain seq x y z
N GLU A 1 -3.69 7.00 -2.68
CA GLU A 1 -2.83 6.01 -3.35
C GLU A 1 -1.37 6.41 -3.38
N TRP A 2 -0.49 5.60 -2.78
CA TRP A 2 0.97 5.83 -2.87
C TRP A 2 1.53 5.47 -4.26
N TRP A 3 0.86 4.57 -4.99
CA TRP A 3 1.28 4.13 -6.32
C TRP A 3 1.04 5.17 -7.42
N THR A 4 0.32 6.25 -7.11
CA THR A 4 0.17 7.43 -7.97
C THR A 4 1.17 8.54 -7.64
N ASP A 5 1.88 8.44 -6.51
CA ASP A 5 2.88 9.42 -6.10
C ASP A 5 4.21 9.18 -6.81
N ASN A 6 5.10 10.18 -6.76
CA ASN A 6 6.46 10.02 -7.26
C ASN A 6 7.20 8.95 -6.42
N PRO A 7 7.71 7.86 -7.04
CA PRO A 7 8.39 6.78 -6.32
C PRO A 7 9.58 7.25 -5.46
N MET A 8 10.29 8.30 -5.89
CA MET A 8 11.43 8.85 -5.14
C MET A 8 10.99 9.55 -3.86
N ASP A 9 9.82 10.17 -3.85
CA ASP A 9 9.30 10.86 -2.68
C ASP A 9 8.72 9.87 -1.66
N VAL A 10 8.07 8.80 -2.14
CA VAL A 10 7.63 7.66 -1.32
C VAL A 10 8.83 7.00 -0.64
N ALA A 11 9.90 6.71 -1.38
CA ALA A 11 11.12 6.12 -0.83
C ALA A 11 11.82 7.04 0.19
N LYS A 12 12.00 8.32 -0.13
CA LYS A 12 12.60 9.30 0.81
C LYS A 12 11.81 9.44 2.09
N LYS A 13 10.47 9.38 2.03
CA LYS A 13 9.62 9.43 3.21
C LYS A 13 9.81 8.19 4.09
N ALA A 14 9.85 7.02 3.47
CA ALA A 14 10.12 5.76 4.18
C ALA A 14 11.50 5.80 4.86
N ASP A 15 12.56 6.20 4.14
CA ASP A 15 13.91 6.33 4.69
C ASP A 15 13.98 7.30 5.89
N ARG A 16 13.29 8.44 5.80
CA ARG A 16 13.31 9.46 6.86
C ARG A 16 12.54 9.07 8.11
N THR A 17 11.50 8.26 7.97
CA THR A 17 10.57 7.96 9.06
C THR A 17 10.71 6.54 9.60
N GLY A 18 11.37 5.64 8.85
CA GLY A 18 11.37 4.21 9.11
C GLY A 18 10.02 3.53 8.90
N ALA A 19 9.00 4.28 8.46
CA ALA A 19 7.66 3.75 8.23
C ALA A 19 7.52 3.21 6.81
N ALA A 20 6.72 2.16 6.65
CA ALA A 20 6.30 1.70 5.33
C ALA A 20 5.49 2.80 4.59
N PRO A 21 5.38 2.74 3.25
CA PRO A 21 4.43 3.55 2.50
C PRO A 21 3.00 3.43 3.07
N SER A 22 2.15 4.40 2.75
CA SER A 22 0.73 4.37 3.09
C SER A 22 0.13 3.02 2.70
N VAL A 23 -0.70 2.42 3.57
CA VAL A 23 -1.42 1.19 3.25
C VAL A 23 -2.20 1.42 1.95
N SER A 24 -2.08 0.45 1.04
CA SER A 24 -2.72 0.52 -0.27
C SER A 24 -4.22 0.26 -0.14
N ASP A 25 -5.05 1.05 -0.83
CA ASP A 25 -6.50 0.80 -0.93
C ASP A 25 -6.82 -0.23 -2.03
N ALA A 26 -5.82 -0.97 -2.49
CA ALA A 26 -5.95 -1.96 -3.55
C ALA A 26 -6.83 -3.15 -3.11
N PHE A 27 -7.84 -3.45 -3.93
CA PHE A 27 -8.73 -4.60 -3.73
C PHE A 27 -8.05 -5.95 -3.99
N THR A 28 -6.92 -5.96 -4.71
CA THR A 28 -6.16 -7.17 -4.97
C THR A 28 -4.66 -6.98 -4.73
N ILE A 29 -4.03 -8.00 -4.14
CA ILE A 29 -2.58 -8.12 -3.97
C ILE A 29 -2.16 -9.40 -4.70
N ASN A 30 -1.32 -9.27 -5.74
CA ASN A 30 -0.84 -10.40 -6.55
C ASN A 30 -1.96 -11.29 -7.13
N GLY A 31 -3.11 -10.70 -7.47
CA GLY A 31 -4.27 -11.43 -8.01
C GLY A 31 -5.17 -12.09 -6.96
N GLN A 32 -4.87 -11.94 -5.67
CA GLN A 32 -5.75 -12.37 -4.58
C GLN A 32 -6.48 -11.16 -3.99
N PRO A 33 -7.73 -11.31 -3.51
CA PRO A 33 -8.42 -10.25 -2.78
C PRO A 33 -7.57 -9.77 -1.59
N GLY A 34 -7.37 -8.46 -1.48
CA GLY A 34 -6.70 -7.86 -0.34
C GLY A 34 -7.59 -7.86 0.90
N ASP A 35 -7.02 -7.50 2.04
CA ASP A 35 -7.71 -7.51 3.34
C ASP A 35 -8.89 -6.52 3.42
N LEU A 36 -8.96 -5.58 2.47
CA LEU A 36 -10.05 -4.61 2.35
C LEU A 36 -11.29 -5.17 1.63
N TYR A 37 -11.24 -6.41 1.14
CA TYR A 37 -12.41 -7.04 0.52
C TYR A 37 -13.40 -7.50 1.61
N PRO A 38 -14.72 -7.22 1.50
CA PRO A 38 -15.72 -7.50 2.54
C PRO A 38 -15.81 -8.97 2.98
N CYS A 39 -15.27 -9.88 2.16
CA CYS A 39 -15.29 -11.33 2.37
C CYS A 39 -13.93 -11.89 2.88
N SER A 40 -12.92 -11.04 3.09
CA SER A 40 -11.57 -11.45 3.54
C SER A 40 -11.48 -11.79 5.03
N ASN A 41 -12.57 -11.62 5.78
CA ASN A 41 -12.66 -12.05 7.17
C ASN A 41 -12.96 -13.56 7.21
N ALA A 42 -11.92 -14.37 7.31
CA ALA A 42 -11.99 -15.80 7.68
C ALA A 42 -11.65 -15.98 9.16
#